data_AF-A0A5C7LIJ6-F1
#
_entry.id   AF-A0A5C7LIJ6-F1
#
_cell.length_a   1.000
_cell.length_b   1.000
_cell.length_c   1.000
_cell.angle_alpha   90.00
_cell.angle_beta   90.00
_cell.angle_gamma   90.00
#
_symmetry.space_group_name_H-M   'P 1'
#
loop_
_entity.id
_entity.type
_entity.pdbx_description
1 polymer ?
#
loop_
_entity_poly.entity_id
_entity_poly.type
_entity_poly.pdbx_seq_one_letter_code
_entity_poly.pdbx_strand_id
1 'polypeptide(L)'
;MFEKLLAASQLLTMRVGHFLPVLETRTLNAPKTSTKLFLPFSLLSLTSIVNDGTTLSGSDYLLKPDGGHWANGPYTYLEIDPDATNLSAWDTDADGIVITGRLGLFNATLALGATLGAALSDTTGTTLQVSNGAKVSPGAVLLVDSEWLFVRETTTPVTAVTTLGAALDANAETCTVASGAALNVGEIIRFDFEQAKVIDINSNSVYLQRGWNKTTKTSHLINANVDVYRKFTIDRGVNGSTAATHTQGTAISRQQIPADVNELTRKIAVRMLKDAATGYAGRTGDEATGTAMYTYILPHELDEVMNQYRIARAA
;
A
#
# COMPACT_ATOMS: atom_id res chain seq x y z
N MET A 1 14.20 -11.84 1.86
CA MET A 1 13.80 -10.50 2.36
C MET A 1 12.29 -10.35 2.45
N PHE A 2 11.54 -10.63 1.38
CA PHE A 2 10.07 -10.54 1.36
C PHE A 2 9.38 -11.28 2.53
N GLU A 3 9.71 -12.55 2.76
CA GLU A 3 9.17 -13.33 3.89
C GLU A 3 9.36 -12.66 5.26
N LYS A 4 10.50 -11.99 5.47
CA LYS A 4 10.78 -11.29 6.74
C LYS A 4 9.97 -10.00 6.88
N LEU A 5 9.69 -9.31 5.77
CA LEU A 5 8.77 -8.16 5.76
C LEU A 5 7.34 -8.59 6.06
N LEU A 6 6.89 -9.71 5.50
CA LEU A 6 5.57 -10.26 5.79
C LEU A 6 5.45 -10.66 7.26
N ALA A 7 6.43 -11.40 7.80
CA ALA A 7 6.45 -11.80 9.20
C ALA A 7 6.47 -10.58 10.16
N ALA A 8 7.27 -9.55 9.84
CA ALA A 8 7.30 -8.30 10.60
C ALA A 8 5.94 -7.58 10.57
N SER A 9 5.31 -7.50 9.39
CA SER A 9 3.99 -6.90 9.24
C SER A 9 2.93 -7.65 10.05
N GLN A 10 2.93 -8.99 10.00
CA GLN A 10 2.01 -9.83 10.79
C GLN A 10 2.21 -9.64 12.29
N LEU A 11 3.47 -9.55 12.75
CA LEU A 11 3.79 -9.28 14.14
C LEU A 11 3.19 -7.94 14.61
N LEU A 12 3.36 -6.88 13.81
CA LEU A 12 2.79 -5.56 14.14
C LEU A 12 1.26 -5.57 14.11
N THR A 13 0.65 -6.28 13.16
CA THR A 13 -0.80 -6.46 13.12
C THR A 13 -1.34 -7.11 14.39
N MET A 14 -0.67 -8.14 14.92
CA MET A 14 -1.10 -8.79 16.17
C MET A 14 -0.88 -7.92 17.41
N ARG A 15 0.14 -7.05 17.41
CA ARG A 15 0.52 -6.25 18.59
C ARG A 15 -0.19 -4.90 18.67
N VAL A 16 -0.38 -4.25 17.52
CA VAL A 16 -0.94 -2.90 17.41
C VAL A 16 -2.35 -2.95 16.81
N GLY A 17 -2.51 -3.70 15.72
CA GLY A 17 -3.76 -3.82 14.98
C GLY A 17 -3.58 -3.61 13.48
N HIS A 18 -4.68 -3.69 12.74
CA HIS A 18 -4.67 -3.61 11.27
C HIS A 18 -4.63 -2.16 10.79
N PHE A 19 -3.50 -1.74 10.22
CA PHE A 19 -3.37 -0.40 9.62
C PHE A 19 -3.98 -0.28 8.23
N LEU A 20 -4.06 -1.38 7.47
CA LEU A 20 -4.70 -1.38 6.17
C LEU A 20 -6.23 -1.34 6.33
N PRO A 21 -6.92 -0.35 5.73
CA PRO A 21 -8.38 -0.28 5.78
C PRO A 21 -9.01 -1.46 5.05
N VAL A 22 -10.08 -2.00 5.61
CA VAL A 22 -10.97 -2.98 4.94
C VAL A 22 -12.40 -2.46 4.96
N LEU A 23 -13.08 -2.50 3.83
CA LEU A 23 -14.52 -2.23 3.74
C LEU A 23 -15.27 -3.49 4.21
N GLU A 24 -16.00 -3.39 5.31
CA GLU A 24 -16.73 -4.51 5.89
C GLU A 24 -18.08 -4.03 6.44
N THR A 25 -19.03 -4.96 6.54
CA THR A 25 -20.28 -4.79 7.29
C THR A 25 -20.18 -5.58 8.57
N ARG A 26 -20.47 -4.95 9.71
CA ARG A 26 -20.51 -5.59 11.03
C ARG A 26 -21.83 -5.32 11.71
N THR A 27 -22.34 -6.34 12.38
CA THR A 27 -23.49 -6.23 13.29
C THR A 27 -23.02 -6.13 14.73
N LEU A 28 -23.80 -5.43 15.54
CA LEU A 28 -23.63 -5.33 16.98
C LEU A 28 -24.94 -4.89 17.63
N ASN A 29 -24.92 -4.80 18.95
CA ASN A 29 -26.01 -4.27 19.75
C ASN A 29 -25.45 -3.41 20.90
N ALA A 30 -26.26 -2.48 21.39
CA ALA A 30 -25.92 -1.74 22.59
C ALA A 30 -26.10 -2.63 23.84
N PRO A 31 -25.17 -2.63 24.80
CA PRO A 31 -25.29 -3.45 26.01
C PRO A 31 -26.42 -2.99 26.94
N LYS A 32 -26.87 -1.75 26.78
CA LYS A 32 -27.98 -1.11 27.49
C LYS A 32 -28.47 0.08 26.67
N THR A 33 -29.69 0.52 26.93
CA THR A 33 -30.21 1.78 26.38
C THR A 33 -29.26 2.93 26.70
N SER A 34 -28.73 3.57 25.66
CA SER A 34 -27.66 4.56 25.76
C SER A 34 -27.71 5.49 24.55
N THR A 35 -27.28 6.75 24.73
CA THR A 35 -27.01 7.67 23.61
C THR A 35 -25.63 7.46 22.99
N LYS A 36 -24.79 6.62 23.62
CA LYS A 36 -23.45 6.28 23.16
C LYS A 36 -23.37 4.81 22.79
N LEU A 37 -22.88 4.54 21.59
CA LEU A 37 -22.57 3.21 21.08
C LEU A 37 -21.06 3.04 21.00
N PHE A 38 -20.49 2.26 21.92
CA PHE A 38 -19.07 1.92 21.87
C PHE A 38 -18.82 0.82 20.84
N LEU A 39 -17.84 1.05 19.97
CA LEU A 39 -17.49 0.11 18.92
C LEU A 39 -16.42 -0.88 19.42
N PRO A 40 -16.64 -2.20 19.26
CA PRO A 40 -15.62 -3.20 19.58
C PRO A 40 -14.49 -3.26 18.53
N PHE A 41 -14.57 -2.42 17.49
CA PHE A 41 -13.66 -2.35 16.36
C PHE A 41 -13.30 -0.90 16.00
N SER A 42 -12.21 -0.72 15.27
CA SER A 42 -11.70 0.58 14.86
C SER A 42 -12.32 1.03 13.53
N LEU A 43 -13.24 1.99 13.57
CA LEU A 43 -13.97 2.49 12.39
C LEU A 43 -13.28 3.73 11.82
N LEU A 44 -12.78 3.68 10.59
CA LEU A 44 -12.12 4.81 9.92
C LEU A 44 -13.12 5.74 9.22
N SER A 45 -14.17 5.17 8.63
CA SER A 45 -15.24 5.94 8.00
C SER A 45 -16.50 5.12 7.90
N LEU A 46 -17.64 5.78 8.00
CA LEU A 46 -18.96 5.14 7.91
C LEU A 46 -19.53 5.32 6.49
N THR A 47 -20.01 4.22 5.90
CA THR A 47 -20.68 4.21 4.59
C THR A 47 -22.19 4.12 4.76
N SER A 48 -22.66 3.23 5.65
CA SER A 48 -24.09 3.11 6.01
C SER A 48 -24.23 2.60 7.44
N ILE A 49 -25.30 3.01 8.11
CA ILE A 49 -25.68 2.47 9.41
C ILE A 49 -27.20 2.27 9.46
N VAL A 50 -27.59 1.15 10.04
CA VAL A 50 -28.99 0.79 10.29
C VAL A 50 -29.13 0.47 11.77
N ASN A 51 -30.18 0.98 12.41
CA ASN A 51 -30.54 0.70 13.80
C ASN A 51 -32.01 0.29 13.84
N ASP A 52 -32.30 -0.93 14.28
CA ASP A 52 -33.65 -1.52 14.28
C ASP A 52 -34.38 -1.35 12.93
N GLY A 53 -33.71 -1.74 11.84
CA GLY A 53 -34.22 -1.59 10.47
C GLY A 53 -34.29 -0.15 9.93
N THR A 54 -34.06 0.87 10.75
CA THR A 54 -34.07 2.27 10.33
C THR A 54 -32.68 2.68 9.84
N THR A 55 -32.58 3.10 8.58
CA THR A 55 -31.32 3.64 8.03
C THR A 55 -31.10 5.04 8.56
N LEU A 56 -29.94 5.28 9.19
CA LEU A 56 -29.60 6.58 9.76
C LEU A 56 -28.71 7.39 8.82
N SER A 57 -28.85 8.70 8.90
CA SER A 57 -28.08 9.69 8.14
C SER A 57 -27.05 10.39 9.03
N GLY A 58 -26.15 11.18 8.43
CA GLY A 58 -25.11 11.88 9.17
C GLY A 58 -25.59 12.95 10.15
N SER A 59 -26.89 13.27 10.19
CA SER A 59 -27.49 14.16 11.20
C SER A 59 -28.08 13.41 12.40
N ASP A 60 -28.11 12.08 12.38
CA ASP A 60 -28.66 11.29 13.48
C ASP A 60 -27.58 10.90 14.50
N TYR A 61 -26.30 11.02 14.13
CA TYR A 61 -25.16 10.61 14.96
C TYR A 61 -23.91 11.45 14.70
N LEU A 62 -23.05 11.48 15.71
CA LEU A 62 -21.72 12.08 15.70
C LEU A 62 -20.66 10.99 15.84
N LEU A 63 -19.66 10.99 14.96
CA LEU A 63 -18.51 10.09 15.04
C LEU A 63 -17.51 10.61 16.07
N LYS A 64 -17.11 9.77 17.04
CA LYS A 64 -16.23 10.18 18.13
C LYS A 64 -15.00 9.28 18.33
N PRO A 65 -13.86 9.82 18.81
CA PRO A 65 -13.62 11.24 19.11
C PRO A 65 -13.64 12.13 17.86
N ASP A 66 -13.85 13.44 18.04
CA ASP A 66 -13.91 14.39 16.91
C ASP A 66 -12.60 14.36 16.11
N GLY A 67 -12.68 14.03 14.82
CA GLY A 67 -11.53 13.88 13.94
C GLY A 67 -10.75 12.56 14.08
N GLY A 68 -11.21 11.62 14.91
CA GLY A 68 -10.56 10.33 15.17
C GLY A 68 -9.47 10.41 16.26
N HIS A 69 -8.96 9.24 16.71
CA HIS A 69 -7.93 9.19 17.77
C HIS A 69 -6.60 9.86 17.36
N TRP A 70 -6.34 9.92 16.06
CA TRP A 70 -5.22 10.63 15.44
C TRP A 70 -5.65 11.04 14.02
N ALA A 71 -4.84 11.87 13.35
CA ALA A 71 -5.11 12.26 11.97
C ALA A 71 -5.21 11.03 11.06
N ASN A 72 -6.33 10.90 10.33
CA ASN A 72 -6.70 9.72 9.52
C ASN A 72 -6.88 8.42 10.34
N GLY A 73 -7.03 8.55 11.66
CA GLY A 73 -7.25 7.46 12.59
C GLY A 73 -8.73 7.12 12.76
N PRO A 74 -9.00 6.07 13.56
CA PRO A 74 -10.35 5.57 13.73
C PRO A 74 -11.16 6.34 14.76
N TYR A 75 -12.47 6.22 14.62
CA TYR A 75 -13.51 6.45 15.61
C TYR A 75 -13.77 5.18 16.42
N THR A 76 -14.20 5.35 17.67
CA THR A 76 -14.42 4.23 18.61
C THR A 76 -15.77 4.26 19.28
N TYR A 77 -16.54 5.33 19.12
CA TYR A 77 -17.94 5.33 19.49
C TYR A 77 -18.73 6.29 18.62
N LEU A 78 -20.03 6.03 18.54
CA LEU A 78 -21.00 6.95 17.98
C LEU A 78 -21.80 7.55 19.14
N GLU A 79 -22.08 8.84 19.07
CA GLU A 79 -22.98 9.52 19.97
C GLU A 79 -24.20 9.97 19.16
N ILE A 80 -25.40 9.81 19.70
CA ILE A 80 -26.62 10.34 19.06
C ILE A 80 -26.47 11.86 18.98
N ASP A 81 -26.77 12.44 17.82
CA ASP A 81 -26.80 13.90 17.69
C ASP A 81 -27.92 14.45 18.59
N PRO A 82 -27.67 15.45 19.44
CA PRO A 82 -28.71 16.06 20.27
C PRO A 82 -29.94 16.55 19.50
N ASP A 83 -29.78 16.88 18.21
CA ASP A 83 -30.84 17.34 17.32
C ASP A 83 -31.45 16.21 16.47
N ALA A 84 -31.02 14.95 16.68
CA ALA A 84 -31.53 13.79 15.95
C ALA A 84 -33.03 13.57 16.20
N THR A 85 -33.80 13.37 15.13
CA THR A 85 -35.24 13.05 15.22
C THR A 85 -35.54 11.57 15.00
N ASN A 86 -34.66 10.85 14.31
CA ASN A 86 -34.89 9.45 13.93
C ASN A 86 -34.20 8.45 14.86
N LEU A 87 -33.46 8.94 15.87
CA LEU A 87 -32.70 8.12 16.79
C LEU A 87 -32.73 8.75 18.18
N SER A 88 -33.27 8.02 19.16
CA SER A 88 -33.34 8.46 20.56
C SER A 88 -32.55 7.55 21.51
N ALA A 89 -32.29 6.31 21.08
CA ALA A 89 -31.41 5.35 21.75
C ALA A 89 -30.88 4.32 20.74
N TRP A 90 -29.70 3.77 21.01
CA TRP A 90 -29.17 2.63 20.27
C TRP A 90 -29.90 1.33 20.62
N ASP A 91 -30.15 0.50 19.61
CA ASP A 91 -30.85 -0.77 19.76
C ASP A 91 -30.07 -1.75 20.65
N THR A 92 -30.77 -2.41 21.56
CA THR A 92 -30.22 -3.40 22.49
C THR A 92 -30.39 -4.83 22.02
N ASP A 93 -31.27 -5.06 21.05
CA ASP A 93 -31.54 -6.38 20.51
C ASP A 93 -30.33 -6.90 19.73
N ALA A 94 -30.10 -8.22 19.82
CA ALA A 94 -28.95 -8.86 19.18
C ALA A 94 -28.95 -8.56 17.68
N ASP A 95 -27.79 -8.12 17.16
CA ASP A 95 -27.60 -7.73 15.76
C ASP A 95 -28.50 -6.58 15.25
N GLY A 96 -29.16 -5.85 16.15
CA GLY A 96 -30.07 -4.74 15.81
C GLY A 96 -29.39 -3.53 15.15
N ILE A 97 -28.05 -3.43 15.28
CA ILE A 97 -27.25 -2.36 14.70
C ILE A 97 -26.35 -2.93 13.62
N VAL A 98 -26.46 -2.43 12.39
CA VAL A 98 -25.64 -2.85 11.25
C VAL A 98 -24.83 -1.66 10.75
N ILE A 99 -23.50 -1.77 10.78
CA ILE A 99 -22.57 -0.73 10.34
C ILE A 99 -21.77 -1.24 9.15
N THR A 100 -21.80 -0.53 8.04
CA THR A 100 -20.90 -0.73 6.90
C THR A 100 -19.95 0.44 6.82
N GLY A 101 -18.66 0.16 6.72
CA GLY A 101 -17.65 1.22 6.67
C GLY A 101 -16.25 0.69 6.47
N ARG A 102 -15.28 1.60 6.42
CA ARG A 102 -13.86 1.24 6.41
C ARG A 102 -13.39 1.02 7.84
N LEU A 103 -12.79 -0.13 8.10
CA LEU A 103 -12.26 -0.52 9.39
C LEU A 103 -10.74 -0.62 9.34
N GLY A 104 -10.08 -0.23 10.41
CA GLY A 104 -8.62 -0.26 10.55
C GLY A 104 -8.09 0.89 11.41
N LEU A 105 -6.79 1.11 11.35
CA LEU A 105 -6.11 2.13 12.17
C LEU A 105 -5.65 3.36 11.37
N PHE A 106 -5.64 3.32 10.03
CA PHE A 106 -5.18 4.47 9.25
C PHE A 106 -5.75 4.52 7.83
N ASN A 107 -6.39 5.63 7.45
CA ASN A 107 -6.99 5.83 6.12
C ASN A 107 -6.39 7.04 5.40
N ALA A 108 -5.27 6.84 4.71
CA ALA A 108 -4.72 7.88 3.83
C ALA A 108 -4.22 7.29 2.52
N THR A 109 -4.32 8.08 1.46
CA THR A 109 -3.78 7.75 0.14
C THR A 109 -2.81 8.80 -0.32
N LEU A 110 -1.84 8.38 -1.13
CA LEU A 110 -0.89 9.25 -1.79
C LEU A 110 -1.03 9.09 -3.30
N ALA A 111 -1.31 10.18 -4.01
CA ALA A 111 -1.31 10.20 -5.47
C ALA A 111 0.08 9.83 -5.99
N LEU A 112 0.17 8.86 -6.90
CA LEU A 112 1.47 8.39 -7.42
C LEU A 112 2.03 9.27 -8.54
N GLY A 113 1.19 10.12 -9.14
CA GLY A 113 1.50 10.81 -10.40
C GLY A 113 1.60 9.83 -11.59
N ALA A 114 1.05 8.62 -11.45
CA ALA A 114 0.89 7.65 -12.51
C ALA A 114 -0.61 7.43 -12.79
N THR A 115 -0.90 7.00 -14.01
CA THR A 115 -2.24 6.72 -14.51
C THR A 115 -2.30 5.33 -15.11
N LEU A 116 -3.50 4.82 -15.36
CA LEU A 116 -3.68 3.61 -16.15
C LEU A 116 -3.14 3.81 -17.57
N GLY A 117 -2.14 3.01 -17.95
CA GLY A 117 -1.56 2.98 -19.29
C GLY A 117 -2.43 2.22 -20.30
N ALA A 118 -3.33 1.37 -19.83
CA ALA A 118 -4.42 0.76 -20.60
C ALA A 118 -5.65 0.63 -19.70
N ALA A 119 -6.84 0.61 -20.30
CA ALA A 119 -8.09 0.41 -19.56
C ALA A 119 -8.15 -0.99 -18.92
N LEU A 120 -8.80 -1.07 -17.76
CA LEU A 120 -9.26 -2.34 -17.19
C LEU A 120 -10.69 -2.54 -17.68
N SER A 121 -10.84 -3.28 -18.79
CA SER A 121 -12.11 -3.39 -19.51
C SER A 121 -13.09 -4.41 -18.93
N ASP A 122 -12.70 -5.14 -17.89
CA ASP A 122 -13.50 -6.14 -17.20
C ASP A 122 -13.20 -6.15 -15.68
N THR A 123 -13.92 -7.01 -14.96
CA THR A 123 -13.84 -7.15 -13.50
C THR A 123 -13.00 -8.35 -13.06
N THR A 124 -12.43 -9.13 -13.99
CA THR A 124 -11.69 -10.37 -13.69
C THR A 124 -10.24 -10.34 -14.17
N GLY A 125 -9.89 -9.40 -15.03
CA GLY A 125 -8.57 -9.20 -15.58
C GLY A 125 -7.56 -8.84 -14.50
N THR A 126 -6.43 -9.54 -14.54
CA THR A 126 -5.38 -9.48 -13.52
C THR A 126 -4.12 -8.76 -14.01
N THR A 127 -4.16 -8.13 -15.19
CA THR A 127 -3.02 -7.38 -15.74
C THR A 127 -3.27 -5.89 -15.62
N LEU A 128 -2.41 -5.21 -14.85
CA LEU A 128 -2.36 -3.76 -14.76
C LEU A 128 -1.26 -3.21 -15.67
N GLN A 129 -1.59 -2.30 -16.58
CA GLN A 129 -0.61 -1.49 -17.29
C GLN A 129 -0.67 -0.04 -16.78
N VAL A 130 0.47 0.55 -16.45
CA VAL A 130 0.58 1.93 -15.95
C VAL A 130 1.33 2.83 -16.91
N SER A 131 1.15 4.15 -16.80
CA SER A 131 1.87 5.13 -17.61
C SER A 131 3.33 5.34 -17.19
N ASN A 132 3.68 5.04 -15.93
CA ASN A 132 5.04 5.10 -15.41
C ASN A 132 5.34 3.93 -14.47
N GLY A 133 6.18 2.99 -14.93
CA GLY A 133 6.54 1.78 -14.19
C GLY A 133 7.39 2.04 -12.94
N ALA A 134 8.08 3.18 -12.88
CA ALA A 134 8.94 3.55 -11.74
C ALA A 134 8.13 3.96 -10.49
N LYS A 135 6.84 4.25 -10.64
CA LYS A 135 5.95 4.70 -9.55
C LYS A 135 5.22 3.55 -8.86
N VAL A 136 5.23 2.36 -9.44
CA VAL A 136 4.53 1.18 -8.92
C VAL A 136 5.53 0.07 -8.65
N SER A 137 5.34 -0.63 -7.53
CA SER A 137 6.17 -1.77 -7.15
C SER A 137 5.29 -2.92 -6.67
N PRO A 138 5.71 -4.17 -6.86
CA PRO A 138 5.11 -5.32 -6.18
C PRO A 138 4.98 -5.09 -4.67
N GLY A 139 3.88 -5.58 -4.09
CA GLY A 139 3.50 -5.37 -2.69
C GLY A 139 2.74 -4.06 -2.42
N ALA A 140 2.54 -3.20 -3.42
CA ALA A 140 1.71 -2.00 -3.25
C ALA A 140 0.22 -2.34 -3.28
N VAL A 141 -0.56 -1.64 -2.44
CA VAL A 141 -2.02 -1.57 -2.54
C VAL A 141 -2.38 -0.24 -3.21
N LEU A 142 -3.01 -0.31 -4.37
CA LEU A 142 -3.35 0.82 -5.22
C LEU A 142 -4.85 1.11 -5.17
N LEU A 143 -5.21 2.39 -5.19
CA LEU A 143 -6.58 2.85 -5.39
C LEU A 143 -6.73 3.36 -6.81
N VAL A 144 -7.75 2.85 -7.51
CA VAL A 144 -8.20 3.34 -8.82
C VAL A 144 -9.70 3.58 -8.70
N ASP A 145 -10.12 4.83 -8.87
CA ASP A 145 -11.48 5.28 -8.52
C ASP A 145 -11.88 4.86 -7.09
N SER A 146 -12.76 3.88 -6.95
CA SER A 146 -13.20 3.30 -5.66
C SER A 146 -12.70 1.88 -5.41
N GLU A 147 -11.91 1.30 -6.33
CA GLU A 147 -11.40 -0.06 -6.21
C GLU A 147 -9.97 -0.11 -5.66
N TRP A 148 -9.74 -1.03 -4.72
CA TRP A 148 -8.40 -1.39 -4.26
C TRP A 148 -7.85 -2.58 -5.05
N LEU A 149 -6.60 -2.43 -5.50
CA LEU A 149 -5.83 -3.43 -6.23
C LEU A 149 -4.59 -3.81 -5.45
N PHE A 150 -4.25 -5.10 -5.35
CA PHE A 150 -2.97 -5.54 -4.78
C PHE A 150 -2.00 -5.93 -5.89
N VAL A 151 -0.81 -5.31 -5.92
CA VAL A 151 0.22 -5.62 -6.92
C VAL A 151 1.04 -6.83 -6.49
N ARG A 152 0.93 -7.93 -7.24
CA ARG A 152 1.62 -9.20 -6.95
C ARG A 152 3.07 -9.18 -7.42
N GLU A 153 3.28 -8.85 -8.68
CA GLU A 153 4.59 -8.92 -9.33
C GLU A 153 4.64 -8.06 -10.60
N THR A 154 5.86 -7.77 -11.05
CA THR A 154 6.11 -7.15 -12.35
C THR A 154 6.18 -8.24 -13.42
N THR A 155 5.52 -8.04 -14.56
CA THR A 155 5.41 -9.05 -15.62
C THR A 155 6.20 -8.66 -16.86
N THR A 156 5.82 -9.18 -18.04
CA THR A 156 6.47 -8.87 -19.32
C THR A 156 6.37 -7.38 -19.63
N PRO A 157 7.41 -6.77 -20.22
CA PRO A 157 7.38 -5.35 -20.50
C PRO A 157 6.35 -5.02 -21.60
N VAL A 158 5.91 -3.77 -21.64
CA VAL A 158 5.24 -3.20 -22.81
C VAL A 158 6.27 -3.14 -23.92
N THR A 159 6.01 -3.83 -25.02
CA THR A 159 6.95 -3.97 -26.12
C THR A 159 6.97 -2.75 -27.01
N ALA A 160 8.13 -2.41 -27.58
CA ALA A 160 8.27 -1.37 -28.60
C ALA A 160 7.64 -0.02 -28.21
N VAL A 161 7.86 0.44 -26.97
CA VAL A 161 7.41 1.77 -26.52
C VAL A 161 8.14 2.87 -27.30
N THR A 162 9.39 2.63 -27.64
CA THR A 162 10.16 3.39 -28.62
C THR A 162 11.21 2.46 -29.26
N THR A 163 12.10 3.00 -30.08
CA THR A 163 13.22 2.27 -30.68
C THR A 163 14.53 3.00 -30.43
N LEU A 164 15.65 2.30 -30.52
CA LEU A 164 16.97 2.92 -30.54
C LEU A 164 17.13 3.79 -31.80
N GLY A 165 17.42 5.07 -31.62
CA GLY A 165 17.70 6.03 -32.70
C GLY A 165 19.14 5.96 -33.23
N ALA A 166 20.02 5.24 -32.54
CA ALA A 166 21.37 4.90 -32.99
C ALA A 166 21.78 3.55 -32.38
N ALA A 167 22.77 2.88 -32.97
CA ALA A 167 23.35 1.67 -32.37
C ALA A 167 23.94 1.99 -30.99
N LEU A 168 23.77 1.07 -30.04
CA LEU A 168 24.25 1.19 -28.68
C LEU A 168 25.42 0.21 -28.47
N ASP A 169 26.64 0.74 -28.30
CA ASP A 169 27.81 -0.08 -27.98
C ASP A 169 27.70 -0.69 -26.57
N ALA A 170 28.33 -1.84 -26.31
CA ALA A 170 28.26 -2.58 -25.03
C ALA A 170 28.74 -1.78 -23.80
N ASN A 171 29.59 -0.76 -23.99
CA ASN A 171 30.14 0.05 -22.90
C ASN A 171 29.51 1.44 -22.79
N ALA A 172 28.67 1.83 -23.73
CA ALA A 172 28.01 3.14 -23.70
C ALA A 172 26.93 3.18 -22.60
N GLU A 173 26.93 4.24 -21.79
CA GLU A 173 25.90 4.49 -20.75
C GLU A 173 24.83 5.49 -21.19
N THR A 174 24.98 6.07 -22.38
CA THR A 174 23.97 6.94 -23.00
C THR A 174 23.49 6.29 -24.27
N CYS A 175 22.17 6.28 -24.49
CA CYS A 175 21.59 5.86 -25.76
C CYS A 175 20.79 7.00 -26.39
N THR A 176 20.65 6.96 -27.72
CA THR A 176 19.69 7.81 -28.44
C THR A 176 18.47 6.95 -28.75
N VAL A 177 17.28 7.46 -28.46
CA VAL A 177 16.00 6.82 -28.76
C VAL A 177 15.18 7.66 -29.76
N ALA A 178 14.21 7.04 -30.41
CA ALA A 178 13.32 7.77 -31.33
C ALA A 178 12.43 8.79 -30.59
N SER A 179 12.00 8.48 -29.35
CA SER A 179 11.22 9.39 -28.52
C SER A 179 11.57 9.23 -27.04
N GLY A 180 12.33 10.17 -26.48
CA GLY A 180 12.62 10.21 -25.05
C GLY A 180 11.39 10.54 -24.21
N ALA A 181 10.43 11.28 -24.77
CA ALA A 181 9.15 11.59 -24.12
C ALA A 181 8.25 10.36 -23.91
N ALA A 182 8.53 9.25 -24.59
CA ALA A 182 7.82 7.98 -24.38
C ALA A 182 8.31 7.23 -23.12
N LEU A 183 9.42 7.65 -22.53
CA LEU A 183 10.08 7.05 -21.37
C LEU A 183 9.97 7.98 -20.16
N ASN A 184 10.09 7.41 -18.95
CA ASN A 184 10.18 8.18 -17.72
C ASN A 184 11.46 7.83 -16.96
N VAL A 185 11.98 8.82 -16.22
CA VAL A 185 13.11 8.61 -15.31
C VAL A 185 12.76 7.59 -14.22
N GLY A 186 13.71 6.70 -13.94
CA GLY A 186 13.59 5.63 -12.95
C GLY A 186 13.01 4.32 -13.49
N GLU A 187 12.47 4.31 -14.72
CA GLU A 187 11.92 3.10 -15.32
C GLU A 187 13.00 2.07 -15.65
N ILE A 188 12.60 0.80 -15.60
CA ILE A 188 13.40 -0.30 -16.13
C ILE A 188 12.95 -0.53 -17.58
N ILE A 189 13.91 -0.45 -18.49
CA ILE A 189 13.73 -0.71 -19.91
C ILE A 189 14.51 -1.96 -20.31
N ARG A 190 14.17 -2.53 -21.46
CA ARG A 190 14.83 -3.71 -22.02
C ARG A 190 15.12 -3.52 -23.50
N PHE A 191 16.32 -3.91 -23.90
CA PHE A 191 16.76 -4.10 -25.28
C PHE A 191 17.12 -5.58 -25.43
N ASP A 192 16.42 -6.32 -26.29
CA ASP A 192 16.54 -7.78 -26.39
C ASP A 192 16.42 -8.49 -25.01
N PHE A 193 17.53 -8.97 -24.44
CA PHE A 193 17.59 -9.57 -23.10
C PHE A 193 18.31 -8.69 -22.06
N GLU A 194 18.90 -7.58 -22.46
CA GLU A 194 19.55 -6.64 -21.55
C GLU A 194 18.51 -5.73 -20.90
N GLN A 195 18.56 -5.60 -19.57
CA GLN A 195 17.80 -4.60 -18.83
C GLN A 195 18.68 -3.41 -18.45
N ALA A 196 18.12 -2.22 -18.55
CA ALA A 196 18.75 -0.98 -18.11
C ALA A 196 17.76 -0.15 -17.28
N LYS A 197 18.28 0.64 -16.35
CA LYS A 197 17.49 1.62 -15.60
C LYS A 197 17.72 3.01 -16.16
N VAL A 198 16.63 3.74 -16.44
CA VAL A 198 16.69 5.13 -16.87
C VAL A 198 17.08 6.02 -15.69
N ILE A 199 18.21 6.72 -15.81
CA ILE A 199 18.71 7.63 -14.79
C ILE A 199 18.34 9.07 -15.11
N ASP A 200 18.44 9.48 -16.38
CA ASP A 200 18.07 10.82 -16.84
C ASP A 200 17.65 10.81 -18.32
N ILE A 201 16.88 11.82 -18.73
CA ILE A 201 16.39 12.01 -20.10
C ILE A 201 16.61 13.47 -20.51
N ASN A 202 17.43 13.68 -21.54
CA ASN A 202 17.61 14.98 -22.19
C ASN A 202 17.15 14.87 -23.64
N SER A 203 15.92 15.31 -23.92
CA SER A 203 15.26 15.11 -25.22
C SER A 203 15.28 13.62 -25.61
N ASN A 204 15.84 13.27 -26.77
CA ASN A 204 15.97 11.89 -27.25
C ASN A 204 17.26 11.19 -26.79
N SER A 205 18.09 11.85 -25.98
CA SER A 205 19.27 11.25 -25.35
C SER A 205 18.92 10.78 -23.94
N VAL A 206 19.19 9.51 -23.65
CA VAL A 206 18.80 8.87 -22.39
C VAL A 206 20.05 8.34 -21.70
N TYR A 207 20.26 8.77 -20.45
CA TYR A 207 21.33 8.25 -19.60
C TYR A 207 20.82 7.03 -18.82
N LEU A 208 21.58 5.94 -18.87
CA LEU A 208 21.18 4.62 -18.43
C LEU A 208 22.20 4.00 -17.48
N GLN A 209 21.70 3.36 -16.43
CA GLN A 209 22.46 2.34 -15.72
C GLN A 209 22.18 0.98 -16.36
N ARG A 210 23.14 0.50 -17.13
CA ARG A 210 23.05 -0.75 -17.91
C ARG A 210 23.41 -2.00 -17.13
N GLY A 211 22.99 -3.17 -17.61
CA GLY A 211 23.16 -4.44 -16.91
C GLY A 211 22.37 -4.49 -15.60
N TRP A 212 21.23 -3.79 -15.56
CA TRP A 212 20.34 -3.77 -14.41
C TRP A 212 19.81 -5.18 -14.13
N ASN A 213 19.50 -5.48 -12.86
CA ASN A 213 19.12 -6.82 -12.39
C ASN A 213 20.13 -7.92 -12.80
N LYS A 214 21.41 -7.57 -12.92
CA LYS A 214 22.50 -8.49 -13.31
C LYS A 214 22.36 -9.07 -14.72
N THR A 215 21.67 -8.38 -15.61
CA THR A 215 21.66 -8.74 -17.03
C THR A 215 22.99 -8.40 -17.69
N THR A 216 23.36 -9.14 -18.74
CA THR A 216 24.62 -8.94 -19.46
C THR A 216 24.51 -7.73 -20.38
N LYS A 217 25.53 -6.86 -20.34
CA LYS A 217 25.66 -5.74 -21.28
C LYS A 217 26.06 -6.26 -22.66
N THR A 218 25.37 -5.86 -23.71
CA THR A 218 25.69 -6.24 -25.10
C THR A 218 25.55 -5.05 -26.06
N SER A 219 26.10 -5.16 -27.26
CA SER A 219 25.83 -4.18 -28.32
C SER A 219 24.43 -4.41 -28.90
N HIS A 220 23.70 -3.33 -29.19
CA HIS A 220 22.39 -3.36 -29.84
C HIS A 220 22.39 -2.52 -31.12
N LEU A 221 21.65 -2.97 -32.13
CA LEU A 221 21.54 -2.28 -33.41
C LEU A 221 20.59 -1.08 -33.32
N ILE A 222 20.76 -0.13 -34.25
CA ILE A 222 19.74 0.91 -34.49
C ILE A 222 18.40 0.25 -34.81
N ASN A 223 17.31 0.89 -34.41
CA ASN A 223 15.92 0.40 -34.53
C ASN A 223 15.60 -0.82 -33.66
N ALA A 224 16.50 -1.29 -32.78
CA ALA A 224 16.13 -2.28 -31.78
C ALA A 224 14.99 -1.74 -30.90
N ASN A 225 14.04 -2.61 -30.55
CA ASN A 225 12.91 -2.25 -29.71
C ASN A 225 13.39 -1.85 -28.31
N VAL A 226 12.77 -0.80 -27.77
CA VAL A 226 12.89 -0.41 -26.37
C VAL A 226 11.60 -0.79 -25.69
N ASP A 227 11.64 -1.90 -24.95
CA ASP A 227 10.52 -2.37 -24.15
C ASP A 227 10.60 -1.74 -22.75
N VAL A 228 9.46 -1.52 -22.09
CA VAL A 228 9.42 -0.87 -20.75
C VAL A 228 8.59 -1.68 -19.76
N TYR A 229 9.11 -1.92 -18.57
CA TYR A 229 8.42 -2.66 -17.50
C TYR A 229 7.33 -1.80 -16.84
N ARG A 230 6.15 -1.78 -17.47
CA ARG A 230 4.93 -1.08 -17.00
C ARG A 230 3.75 -2.01 -16.72
N LYS A 231 3.92 -3.32 -16.86
CA LYS A 231 2.88 -4.32 -16.61
C LYS A 231 3.10 -5.05 -15.29
N PHE A 232 2.00 -5.29 -14.59
CA PHE A 232 1.99 -5.96 -13.30
C PHE A 232 0.83 -6.95 -13.23
N THR A 233 1.06 -8.06 -12.52
CA THR A 233 -0.04 -8.93 -12.07
C THR A 233 -0.66 -8.30 -10.84
N ILE A 234 -1.99 -8.25 -10.80
CA ILE A 234 -2.76 -7.69 -9.69
C ILE A 234 -3.87 -8.63 -9.23
N ASP A 235 -4.21 -8.52 -7.95
CA ASP A 235 -5.51 -8.96 -7.45
C ASP A 235 -6.47 -7.78 -7.44
N ARG A 236 -7.69 -8.04 -7.91
CA ARG A 236 -8.80 -7.08 -8.00
C ARG A 236 -9.67 -7.11 -6.74
N GLY A 237 -10.38 -6.02 -6.46
CA GLY A 237 -11.37 -5.98 -5.39
C GLY A 237 -10.83 -6.36 -4.00
N VAL A 238 -9.58 -5.98 -3.68
CA VAL A 238 -9.02 -6.32 -2.37
C VAL A 238 -9.59 -5.40 -1.29
N ASN A 239 -9.33 -5.72 -0.02
CA ASN A 239 -9.75 -4.91 1.13
C ASN A 239 -11.27 -4.60 1.14
N GLY A 240 -12.08 -5.55 0.67
CA GLY A 240 -13.55 -5.43 0.62
C GLY A 240 -14.09 -4.50 -0.47
N SER A 241 -13.24 -3.99 -1.37
CA SER A 241 -13.72 -3.27 -2.56
C SER A 241 -14.27 -4.24 -3.63
N THR A 242 -15.01 -3.71 -4.59
CA THR A 242 -15.56 -4.50 -5.70
C THR A 242 -14.79 -4.21 -6.98
N ALA A 243 -14.45 -5.26 -7.73
CA ALA A 243 -13.82 -5.11 -9.03
C ALA A 243 -14.72 -4.37 -10.03
N ALA A 244 -14.21 -3.31 -10.66
CA ALA A 244 -14.94 -2.45 -11.58
C ALA A 244 -14.21 -2.31 -12.94
N THR A 245 -14.86 -1.70 -13.93
CA THR A 245 -14.13 -1.30 -15.15
C THR A 245 -13.53 0.09 -14.93
N HIS A 246 -12.35 0.33 -15.52
CA HIS A 246 -11.65 1.61 -15.40
C HIS A 246 -11.11 2.04 -16.76
N THR A 247 -11.25 3.33 -17.07
CA THR A 247 -10.79 3.89 -18.35
C THR A 247 -9.28 4.11 -18.36
N GLN A 248 -8.68 4.14 -19.56
CA GLN A 248 -7.27 4.53 -19.69
C GLN A 248 -7.11 5.99 -19.20
N GLY A 249 -5.99 6.26 -18.54
CA GLY A 249 -5.70 7.60 -18.01
C GLY A 249 -6.26 7.86 -16.62
N THR A 250 -7.07 6.95 -16.05
CA THR A 250 -7.51 7.07 -14.65
C THR A 250 -6.31 7.17 -13.71
N ALA A 251 -6.37 8.12 -12.79
CA ALA A 251 -5.31 8.38 -11.82
C ALA A 251 -5.17 7.22 -10.83
N ILE A 252 -3.91 6.90 -10.48
CA ILE A 252 -3.59 5.86 -9.51
C ILE A 252 -3.06 6.51 -8.23
N SER A 253 -3.64 6.13 -7.10
CA SER A 253 -3.11 6.43 -5.78
C SER A 253 -2.62 5.17 -5.09
N ARG A 254 -1.76 5.30 -4.08
CA ARG A 254 -1.30 4.19 -3.23
C ARG A 254 -1.81 4.38 -1.82
N GLN A 255 -2.20 3.28 -1.17
CA GLN A 255 -2.47 3.28 0.27
C GLN A 255 -1.21 3.72 1.03
N GLN A 256 -1.35 4.73 1.89
CA GLN A 256 -0.29 5.19 2.76
C GLN A 256 -0.45 4.53 4.13
N ILE A 257 0.68 4.10 4.68
CA ILE A 257 0.81 3.62 6.06
C ILE A 257 1.58 4.70 6.83
N PRO A 258 1.33 4.90 8.13
CA PRO A 258 2.12 5.80 8.95
C PRO A 258 3.63 5.52 8.82
N ALA A 259 4.42 6.60 8.77
CA ALA A 259 5.84 6.51 8.43
C ALA A 259 6.65 5.73 9.48
N ASP A 260 6.34 5.96 10.75
CA ASP A 260 6.82 5.25 11.93
C ASP A 260 6.53 3.74 11.85
N VAL A 261 5.31 3.34 11.49
CA VAL A 261 4.91 1.93 11.33
C VAL A 261 5.66 1.28 10.17
N ASN A 262 5.81 1.99 9.05
CA ASN A 262 6.58 1.51 7.89
C ASN A 262 8.06 1.32 8.24
N GLU A 263 8.66 2.28 8.93
CA GLU A 263 10.05 2.20 9.40
C GLU A 263 10.24 1.04 10.39
N LEU A 264 9.35 0.91 11.38
CA LEU A 264 9.38 -0.16 12.36
C LEU A 264 9.27 -1.54 11.71
N THR A 265 8.36 -1.70 10.73
CA THR A 265 8.22 -2.94 9.95
C THR A 265 9.55 -3.31 9.29
N ARG A 266 10.21 -2.34 8.67
CA ARG A 266 11.51 -2.55 8.01
C ARG A 266 12.60 -2.90 9.01
N LYS A 267 12.67 -2.21 10.15
CA LYS A 267 13.64 -2.49 11.22
C LYS A 267 13.48 -3.92 11.75
N ILE A 268 12.26 -4.34 12.07
CA ILE A 268 11.95 -5.71 12.51
C ILE A 268 12.34 -6.72 11.43
N ALA A 269 11.98 -6.49 10.17
CA ALA A 269 12.30 -7.40 9.07
C ALA A 269 13.82 -7.56 8.84
N VAL A 270 14.57 -6.45 8.85
CA VAL A 270 16.04 -6.46 8.75
C VAL A 270 16.62 -7.22 9.93
N ARG A 271 16.06 -7.04 11.14
CA ARG A 271 16.54 -7.75 12.30
C ARG A 271 16.32 -9.25 12.20
N MET A 272 15.11 -9.68 11.86
CA MET A 272 14.79 -11.09 11.61
C MET A 272 15.68 -11.72 10.53
N LEU A 273 16.14 -10.94 9.55
CA LEU A 273 17.10 -11.40 8.55
C LEU A 273 18.50 -11.60 9.12
N LYS A 274 19.00 -10.63 9.90
CA LYS A 274 20.33 -10.70 10.53
C LYS A 274 20.42 -11.81 11.57
N ASP A 275 19.38 -11.99 12.37
CA ASP A 275 19.33 -13.07 13.36
C ASP A 275 19.34 -14.44 12.67
N ALA A 276 18.57 -14.61 11.59
CA ALA A 276 18.61 -15.84 10.80
C ALA A 276 20.00 -16.11 10.18
N ALA A 277 20.70 -15.06 9.72
CA ALA A 277 22.04 -15.18 9.15
C ALA A 277 23.12 -15.54 10.19
N THR A 278 22.93 -15.15 11.45
CA THR A 278 23.87 -15.42 12.56
C THR A 278 23.50 -16.68 13.35
N GLY A 279 22.50 -17.46 12.92
CA GLY A 279 22.01 -18.60 13.68
C GLY A 279 21.39 -18.24 15.03
N TYR A 280 20.84 -17.02 15.13
CA TYR A 280 20.25 -16.46 16.36
C TYR A 280 21.24 -16.34 17.53
N ALA A 281 22.53 -16.16 17.23
CA ALA A 281 23.58 -16.05 18.24
C ALA A 281 23.37 -14.89 19.22
N GLY A 282 22.58 -13.87 18.86
CA GLY A 282 22.20 -12.74 19.73
C GLY A 282 23.37 -11.84 20.15
N ARG A 283 24.57 -12.10 19.63
CA ARG A 283 25.84 -11.47 19.99
C ARG A 283 26.41 -10.75 18.78
N THR A 284 26.72 -9.46 18.93
CA THR A 284 27.51 -8.68 18.00
C THR A 284 28.74 -8.13 18.74
N GLY A 285 29.91 -8.21 18.13
CA GLY A 285 31.16 -7.86 18.80
C GLY A 285 32.40 -8.30 18.05
N ASP A 286 33.55 -7.77 18.45
CA ASP A 286 34.85 -8.13 17.92
C ASP A 286 35.57 -9.02 18.93
N GLU A 287 35.89 -10.25 18.51
CA GLU A 287 36.58 -11.23 19.33
C GLU A 287 38.02 -10.79 19.66
N ALA A 288 38.63 -9.94 18.84
CA ALA A 288 39.98 -9.43 19.04
C ALA A 288 40.05 -8.37 20.16
N THR A 289 38.98 -7.59 20.38
CA THR A 289 38.92 -6.56 21.43
C THR A 289 38.15 -6.99 22.68
N GLY A 290 37.58 -8.20 22.70
CA GLY A 290 36.87 -8.75 23.86
C GLY A 290 35.53 -8.07 24.17
N THR A 291 35.00 -7.27 23.25
CA THR A 291 33.73 -6.54 23.41
C THR A 291 32.59 -7.32 22.78
N ALA A 292 31.57 -7.65 23.57
CA ALA A 292 30.34 -8.26 23.11
C ALA A 292 29.14 -7.43 23.56
N MET A 293 28.21 -7.18 22.63
CA MET A 293 26.92 -6.56 22.90
C MET A 293 25.82 -7.56 22.56
N TYR A 294 24.84 -7.67 23.47
CA TYR A 294 23.62 -8.42 23.21
C TYR A 294 22.62 -7.50 22.52
N THR A 295 22.08 -7.98 21.40
CA THR A 295 21.17 -7.16 20.62
C THR A 295 19.73 -7.53 20.97
N TYR A 296 18.89 -6.58 21.40
CA TYR A 296 17.49 -6.83 21.77
C TYR A 296 16.69 -7.50 20.66
N ILE A 297 15.86 -8.50 20.97
CA ILE A 297 15.11 -9.27 19.96
C ILE A 297 14.15 -8.37 19.14
N LEU A 298 13.58 -7.33 19.77
CA LEU A 298 12.72 -6.35 19.11
C LEU A 298 13.27 -4.93 19.30
N PRO A 299 13.02 -4.00 18.34
CA PRO A 299 13.40 -2.60 18.47
C PRO A 299 12.69 -1.94 19.66
N HIS A 300 13.37 -1.05 20.37
CA HIS A 300 12.78 -0.31 21.50
C HIS A 300 11.64 0.60 21.07
N GLU A 301 11.68 1.08 19.82
CA GLU A 301 10.63 1.92 19.22
C GLU A 301 9.29 1.18 19.09
N LEU A 302 9.26 -0.15 19.25
CA LEU A 302 8.01 -0.90 19.26
C LEU A 302 7.07 -0.44 20.37
N ASP A 303 7.58 -0.22 21.58
CA ASP A 303 6.75 0.19 22.71
C ASP A 303 6.21 1.62 22.53
N GLU A 304 7.01 2.50 21.93
CA GLU A 304 6.60 3.86 21.58
C GLU A 304 5.47 3.85 20.55
N VAL A 305 5.64 3.11 19.44
CA VAL A 305 4.61 2.95 18.41
C VAL A 305 3.35 2.29 18.99
N MET A 306 3.49 1.24 19.82
CA MET A 306 2.34 0.62 20.47
C MET A 306 1.56 1.61 21.32
N ASN A 307 2.24 2.49 22.06
CA ASN A 307 1.58 3.50 22.88
C ASN A 307 0.88 4.58 22.04
N GLN A 308 1.48 4.99 20.91
CA GLN A 308 0.91 6.01 20.03
C GLN A 308 -0.42 5.57 19.38
N TYR A 309 -0.54 4.29 19.03
CA TYR A 309 -1.75 3.73 18.41
C TYR A 309 -2.63 2.96 19.39
N ARG A 310 -2.40 3.14 20.69
CA ARG A 310 -3.20 2.48 21.73
C ARG A 310 -4.54 3.19 21.89
N ILE A 311 -5.60 2.49 21.54
CA ILE A 311 -6.98 2.92 21.85
C ILE A 311 -7.34 2.41 23.24
N ALA A 312 -7.58 3.32 24.17
CA ALA A 312 -8.15 2.97 25.47
C ALA A 312 -9.56 2.42 25.26
N ARG A 313 -9.76 1.12 25.49
CA ARG A 313 -11.10 0.53 25.50
C ARG A 313 -11.76 0.92 26.82
N ALA A 314 -12.97 1.46 26.75
CA ALA A 314 -13.80 1.67 27.93
C ALA A 314 -14.05 0.29 28.59
N ALA A 315 -13.79 0.21 29.89
CA ALA A 315 -14.09 -0.96 30.70
C ALA A 315 -15.60 -1.07 30.95
#